data_AF-A0A6L2JUH9-F1
#
_entry.id   AF-A0A6L2JUH9-F1
#
_cell.length_a   1.000
_cell.length_b   1.000
_cell.length_c   1.000
_cell.angle_alpha   90.00
_cell.angle_beta   90.00
_cell.angle_gamma   90.00
#
_symmetry.space_group_name_H-M   'P 1'
#
loop_
_entity.id
_entity.type
_entity.pdbx_description
1 polymer ?
#
loop_
_entity_poly.entity_id
_entity_poly.type
_entity_poly.pdbx_seq_one_letter_code
_entity_poly.pdbx_strand_id
1 'polypeptide(L)'
;MEDDKEQEELKRCLEIIPDDRDDVTIDATPLSIKTSIIDYKIYKEGKKSYFQIFRVDGNSQMYYTFSKMLKNFDREALEVLWSIVKVRFERVQPVNDMDCYLLHTLKIMFEHHVKDSVWKNQQGLAKVKIWKRFDSCGVYCVSTQTAVYYLLVEKMYPLTNHTLHQMFNNVKLQVDEKREMAFELLRLVKKQLKE
;
A
#
# COMPACT_ATOMS: atom_id res chain seq x y z
N MET A 1 23.65 24.40 3.51
CA MET A 1 24.38 23.73 4.62
C MET A 1 23.45 22.88 5.49
N GLU A 2 22.34 23.42 6.04
CA GLU A 2 21.40 22.62 6.84
C GLU A 2 20.56 21.67 5.97
N ASP A 3 20.05 22.16 4.84
CA ASP A 3 19.33 21.34 3.84
C ASP A 3 20.18 20.21 3.24
N ASP A 4 21.47 20.49 2.99
CA ASP A 4 22.40 19.48 2.44
C ASP A 4 22.63 18.34 3.43
N LYS A 5 22.73 18.67 4.73
CA LYS A 5 22.93 17.69 5.80
C LYS A 5 21.67 16.83 6.00
N GLU A 6 20.49 17.43 5.94
CA GLU A 6 19.23 16.69 5.99
C GLU A 6 19.08 15.76 4.78
N GLN A 7 19.39 16.22 3.57
CA GLN A 7 19.27 15.40 2.37
C GLN A 7 20.17 14.16 2.43
N GLU A 8 21.40 14.30 2.94
CA GLU A 8 22.32 13.18 3.14
C GLU A 8 21.85 12.19 4.21
N GLU A 9 21.21 12.67 5.28
CA GLU A 9 20.55 11.82 6.28
C GLU A 9 19.43 10.99 5.63
N LEU A 10 18.52 11.66 4.90
CA LEU A 10 17.39 11.00 4.25
C LEU A 10 17.83 9.98 3.18
N LYS A 11 18.90 10.27 2.43
CA LYS A 11 19.46 9.33 1.44
C LYS A 11 19.91 8.01 2.08
N ARG A 12 20.34 8.01 3.35
CA ARG A 12 20.75 6.79 4.07
C ARG A 12 19.57 5.91 4.46
N CYS A 13 18.38 6.49 4.57
CA CYS A 13 17.14 5.79 4.89
C CYS A 13 16.48 5.12 3.67
N LEU A 14 17.05 5.25 2.46
CA LEU A 14 16.50 4.67 1.24
C LEU A 14 17.24 3.40 0.81
N GLU A 15 16.49 2.47 0.24
CA GLU A 15 17.01 1.29 -0.44
C GLU A 15 16.28 1.12 -1.77
N ILE A 16 17.03 0.99 -2.86
CA ILE A 16 16.44 0.66 -4.16
C ILE A 16 16.35 -0.86 -4.24
N ILE A 17 15.13 -1.38 -4.34
CA ILE A 17 14.92 -2.82 -4.51
C ILE A 17 14.51 -3.08 -5.96
N PRO A 18 15.29 -3.86 -6.72
CA PRO A 18 14.90 -4.22 -8.08
C PRO A 18 13.58 -4.98 -8.04
N ASP A 19 12.73 -4.71 -9.02
CA ASP A 19 11.41 -5.34 -9.08
C ASP A 19 11.57 -6.86 -9.14
N ASP A 20 11.03 -7.53 -8.12
CA ASP A 20 11.01 -8.98 -8.05
C ASP A 20 10.10 -9.46 -9.18
N ARG A 21 10.71 -9.88 -10.28
CA ARG A 21 10.05 -10.37 -11.51
C ARG A 21 9.30 -11.69 -11.30
N ASP A 22 9.12 -12.14 -10.06
CA ASP A 22 8.52 -13.43 -9.72
C ASP A 22 6.98 -13.35 -9.72
N ASP A 23 6.47 -13.56 -10.93
CA ASP A 23 5.53 -14.63 -11.33
C ASP A 23 4.01 -14.41 -11.25
N VAL A 24 3.40 -14.79 -12.39
CA VAL A 24 2.00 -15.01 -12.76
C VAL A 24 0.98 -13.86 -12.61
N THR A 25 1.00 -12.92 -13.56
CA THR A 25 -0.27 -12.44 -14.14
C THR A 25 -0.62 -13.43 -15.23
N ILE A 26 -1.64 -14.27 -15.03
CA ILE A 26 -1.95 -15.41 -15.92
C ILE A 26 -2.20 -14.96 -17.38
N ASP A 27 -2.53 -13.68 -17.62
CA ASP A 27 -2.69 -13.09 -18.97
C ASP A 27 -2.40 -11.58 -19.00
N ALA A 28 -1.21 -11.12 -18.58
CA ALA A 28 -0.86 -9.71 -18.77
C ALA A 28 -0.20 -9.47 -20.14
N THR A 29 -0.99 -9.02 -21.11
CA THR A 29 -0.42 -8.18 -22.16
C THR A 29 0.03 -6.87 -21.47
N PRO A 30 1.28 -6.40 -21.64
CA PRO A 30 1.73 -5.12 -21.09
C PRO A 30 0.98 -4.01 -21.84
N LEU A 31 -0.17 -3.61 -21.33
CA LEU A 31 -1.00 -2.55 -21.91
C LEU A 31 -0.75 -1.27 -21.14
N SER A 32 -0.73 -0.16 -21.87
CA SER A 32 -0.72 1.20 -21.34
C SER A 32 -1.71 1.33 -20.18
N ILE A 33 -1.17 1.44 -18.96
CA ILE A 33 -1.85 1.32 -17.67
C ILE A 33 -2.70 2.57 -17.40
N LYS A 34 -3.74 2.81 -18.20
CA LYS A 34 -4.59 4.01 -18.07
C LYS A 34 -6.09 3.80 -18.31
N THR A 35 -6.53 2.57 -18.52
CA THR A 35 -7.97 2.30 -18.65
C THR A 35 -8.64 2.20 -17.28
N SER A 36 -9.75 2.92 -17.11
CA SER A 36 -10.50 2.98 -15.84
C SER A 36 -11.04 1.61 -15.45
N ILE A 37 -11.10 1.37 -14.14
CA ILE A 37 -11.66 0.14 -13.57
C ILE A 37 -13.18 0.24 -13.58
N ILE A 38 -13.85 -0.83 -14.01
CA ILE A 38 -15.32 -0.91 -13.97
C ILE A 38 -15.83 -1.78 -12.83
N ASP A 39 -15.08 -2.82 -12.49
CA ASP A 39 -15.48 -3.77 -11.46
C ASP A 39 -14.30 -4.63 -11.00
N TYR A 40 -14.49 -5.40 -9.93
CA TYR A 40 -13.57 -6.46 -9.54
C TYR A 40 -14.31 -7.72 -9.06
N LYS A 41 -13.66 -8.87 -9.13
CA LYS A 41 -14.14 -10.13 -8.54
C LYS A 41 -12.99 -10.92 -7.91
N ILE A 42 -13.32 -11.80 -6.98
CA ILE A 42 -12.37 -12.79 -6.46
C ILE A 42 -12.44 -14.03 -7.33
N TYR A 43 -11.39 -14.27 -8.11
CA TYR A 43 -11.23 -15.48 -8.91
C TYR A 43 -10.51 -16.55 -8.08
N LYS A 44 -10.96 -17.81 -8.17
CA LYS A 44 -10.36 -18.94 -7.44
C LYS A 44 -9.90 -20.00 -8.42
N GLU A 45 -8.64 -20.41 -8.30
CA GLU A 45 -8.03 -21.49 -9.07
C GLU A 45 -7.33 -22.46 -8.11
N GLY A 46 -7.95 -23.63 -7.92
CA GLY A 46 -7.52 -24.57 -6.89
C GLY A 46 -7.52 -23.93 -5.50
N LYS A 47 -6.35 -23.86 -4.86
CA LYS A 47 -6.16 -23.25 -3.54
C LYS A 47 -5.79 -21.75 -3.60
N LYS A 48 -5.56 -21.20 -4.79
CA LYS A 48 -5.16 -19.80 -4.98
C LYS A 48 -6.39 -18.95 -5.23
N SER A 49 -6.38 -17.74 -4.66
CA SER A 49 -7.40 -16.71 -4.91
C SER A 49 -6.71 -15.47 -5.47
N TYR A 50 -7.37 -14.79 -6.41
CA TYR A 50 -6.83 -13.62 -7.11
C TYR A 50 -7.87 -12.51 -7.14
N PHE A 51 -7.40 -11.27 -7.09
CA PHE A 51 -8.20 -10.10 -7.42
C PHE A 51 -8.23 -9.95 -8.94
N GLN A 52 -9.36 -10.26 -9.56
CA GLN A 52 -9.58 -9.99 -10.97
C GLN A 52 -10.19 -8.60 -11.12
N ILE A 53 -9.45 -7.70 -11.78
CA ILE A 53 -9.84 -6.31 -12.03
C ILE A 53 -10.32 -6.21 -13.47
N PHE A 54 -11.56 -5.75 -13.66
CA PHE A 54 -12.16 -5.53 -14.98
C PHE A 54 -12.03 -4.06 -15.37
N ARG A 55 -11.72 -3.81 -16.65
CA ARG A 55 -11.51 -2.45 -17.18
C ARG A 55 -12.49 -2.14 -18.32
N VAL A 56 -12.66 -0.85 -18.61
CA VAL A 56 -13.62 -0.34 -19.62
C VAL A 56 -13.35 -0.87 -21.03
N ASP A 57 -12.09 -1.13 -21.36
CA ASP A 57 -11.65 -1.66 -22.66
C ASP A 57 -12.00 -3.15 -22.88
N GLY A 58 -12.69 -3.77 -21.91
CA GLY A 58 -13.05 -5.20 -21.94
C GLY A 58 -11.94 -6.12 -21.43
N ASN A 59 -10.76 -5.58 -21.10
CA ASN A 59 -9.67 -6.38 -20.55
C ASN A 59 -9.88 -6.64 -19.05
N SER A 60 -9.26 -7.72 -18.56
CA SER A 60 -9.17 -7.99 -17.13
C SER A 60 -7.77 -8.44 -16.75
N GLN A 61 -7.34 -8.10 -15.54
CA GLN A 61 -6.04 -8.51 -15.00
C GLN A 61 -6.23 -9.15 -13.62
N MET A 62 -5.46 -10.21 -13.34
CA MET A 62 -5.51 -10.93 -12.08
C MET A 62 -4.29 -10.63 -11.23
N TYR A 63 -4.51 -10.23 -9.97
CA TYR A 63 -3.44 -9.97 -9.01
C TYR A 63 -3.53 -10.93 -7.83
N TYR A 64 -2.41 -11.60 -7.53
CA TYR A 64 -2.34 -12.52 -6.38
C TYR A 64 -2.28 -11.79 -5.04
N THR A 65 -1.61 -10.63 -4.99
CA THR A 65 -1.49 -9.82 -3.77
C THR A 65 -1.92 -8.37 -4.03
N PHE A 66 -2.34 -7.69 -2.97
CA PHE A 66 -2.66 -6.27 -3.03
C PHE A 66 -1.42 -5.42 -3.39
N SER A 67 -0.24 -5.77 -2.89
CA SER A 67 1.01 -5.11 -3.27
C SER A 67 1.31 -5.18 -4.78
N LYS A 68 1.05 -6.33 -5.44
CA LYS A 68 1.20 -6.46 -6.90
C LYS A 68 0.18 -5.61 -7.65
N MET A 69 -1.04 -5.50 -7.12
CA MET A 69 -2.06 -4.60 -7.67
C MET A 69 -1.61 -3.13 -7.61
N LEU A 70 -1.11 -2.68 -6.45
CA LEU A 70 -0.66 -1.29 -6.25
C LEU A 70 0.49 -0.87 -7.18
N LYS A 71 1.38 -1.79 -7.55
CA LYS A 71 2.44 -1.52 -8.55
C LYS A 71 1.89 -1.16 -9.94
N ASN A 72 0.69 -1.64 -10.27
CA ASN A 72 0.05 -1.44 -11.57
C ASN A 72 -1.09 -0.41 -11.51
N PHE A 73 -1.28 0.23 -10.37
CA PHE A 73 -2.35 1.19 -10.15
C PHE A 73 -1.75 2.58 -10.04
N ASP A 74 -2.33 3.53 -10.74
CA ASP A 74 -2.17 4.93 -10.39
C ASP A 74 -3.15 5.30 -9.27
N ARG A 75 -3.09 6.57 -8.86
CA ARG A 75 -3.93 7.07 -7.78
C ARG A 75 -5.43 7.00 -8.13
N GLU A 76 -5.78 7.33 -9.36
CA GLU A 76 -7.18 7.35 -9.84
C GLU A 76 -7.78 5.94 -9.85
N ALA A 77 -7.06 4.96 -10.39
CA ALA A 77 -7.48 3.56 -10.37
C ALA A 77 -7.73 3.05 -8.94
N LEU A 78 -6.88 3.43 -7.97
CA LEU A 78 -7.06 3.04 -6.58
C LEU A 78 -8.32 3.68 -5.94
N GLU A 79 -8.63 4.95 -6.26
CA GLU A 79 -9.83 5.65 -5.79
C GLU A 79 -11.11 5.08 -6.41
N VAL A 80 -11.07 4.73 -7.70
CA VAL A 80 -12.16 4.04 -8.39
C VAL A 80 -12.41 2.68 -7.75
N LEU A 81 -11.36 1.90 -7.48
CA LEU A 81 -11.48 0.62 -6.80
C LEU A 81 -12.12 0.78 -5.41
N TRP A 82 -11.68 1.77 -4.64
CA TRP A 82 -12.29 2.06 -3.34
C TRP A 82 -13.78 2.38 -3.46
N SER A 83 -14.16 3.21 -4.42
CA SER A 83 -15.56 3.57 -4.68
C SER A 83 -16.42 2.33 -5.00
N ILE A 84 -15.90 1.42 -5.83
CA ILE A 84 -16.58 0.16 -6.17
C ILE A 84 -16.75 -0.72 -4.93
N VAL A 85 -15.69 -0.95 -4.16
CA VAL A 85 -15.70 -1.78 -2.95
C VAL A 85 -16.66 -1.20 -1.90
N LYS A 86 -16.64 0.12 -1.71
CA LYS A 86 -17.51 0.83 -0.78
C LYS A 86 -18.99 0.65 -1.13
N VAL A 87 -19.36 0.88 -2.40
CA VAL A 87 -20.75 0.69 -2.86
C VAL A 87 -21.18 -0.78 -2.71
N ARG A 88 -20.31 -1.72 -3.07
CA ARG A 88 -20.59 -3.15 -3.00
C ARG A 88 -20.92 -3.63 -1.58
N PHE A 89 -20.17 -3.16 -0.58
CA PHE A 89 -20.34 -3.58 0.80
C PHE A 89 -21.04 -2.55 1.69
N GLU A 90 -21.74 -1.58 1.10
CA GLU A 90 -22.54 -0.62 1.86
C GLU A 90 -23.68 -1.32 2.62
N ARG A 91 -24.29 -2.34 1.99
CA ARG A 91 -25.46 -3.06 2.53
C ARG A 91 -25.27 -4.56 2.70
N VAL A 92 -24.13 -5.09 2.25
CA VAL A 92 -23.84 -6.53 2.25
C VAL A 92 -22.50 -6.75 2.90
N GLN A 93 -22.37 -7.79 3.73
CA GLN A 93 -21.08 -8.17 4.30
C GLN A 93 -20.26 -8.99 3.28
N PRO A 94 -18.93 -8.80 3.25
CA PRO A 94 -18.07 -9.66 2.45
C PRO A 94 -18.19 -11.11 2.88
N VAL A 95 -18.37 -12.01 1.91
CA VAL A 95 -18.61 -13.44 2.16
C VAL A 95 -17.29 -14.23 2.23
N ASN A 96 -16.22 -13.73 1.60
CA ASN A 96 -14.93 -14.40 1.56
C ASN A 96 -13.80 -13.55 2.14
N ASP A 97 -12.76 -14.22 2.61
CA ASP A 97 -11.63 -13.59 3.31
C ASP A 97 -10.90 -12.55 2.47
N MET A 98 -10.83 -12.72 1.15
CA MET A 98 -10.16 -11.76 0.25
C MET A 98 -10.97 -10.47 0.12
N ASP A 99 -12.29 -10.55 0.03
CA ASP A 99 -13.16 -9.38 0.07
C ASP A 99 -13.09 -8.69 1.45
N CYS A 100 -13.10 -9.46 2.54
CA CYS A 100 -12.90 -8.93 3.89
C CYS A 100 -11.57 -8.18 4.00
N TYR A 101 -10.50 -8.77 3.48
CA TYR A 101 -9.16 -8.19 3.48
C TYR A 101 -9.11 -6.91 2.64
N LEU A 102 -9.65 -6.93 1.42
CA LEU A 102 -9.64 -5.77 0.52
C LEU A 102 -10.46 -4.61 1.10
N LEU A 103 -11.66 -4.89 1.59
CA LEU A 103 -12.54 -3.89 2.22
C LEU A 103 -11.85 -3.24 3.42
N HIS A 104 -11.33 -4.03 4.36
CA HIS A 104 -10.65 -3.47 5.53
C HIS A 104 -9.40 -2.68 5.16
N THR A 105 -8.58 -3.19 4.23
CA THR A 105 -7.37 -2.50 3.78
C THR A 105 -7.69 -1.13 3.18
N LEU A 106 -8.63 -1.07 2.22
CA LEU A 106 -9.02 0.19 1.59
C LEU A 106 -9.72 1.14 2.57
N LYS A 107 -10.53 0.61 3.49
CA LYS A 107 -11.17 1.41 4.52
C LYS A 107 -10.14 2.09 5.44
N ILE A 108 -9.09 1.37 5.84
CA ILE A 108 -7.97 1.98 6.59
C ILE A 108 -7.29 3.07 5.75
N MET A 109 -7.08 2.86 4.45
CA MET A 109 -6.44 3.89 3.62
C MET A 109 -7.31 5.15 3.48
N PHE A 110 -8.59 4.99 3.18
CA PHE A 110 -9.46 6.08 2.77
C PHE A 110 -10.31 6.70 3.90
N GLU A 111 -10.66 5.92 4.92
CA GLU A 111 -11.59 6.31 5.98
C GLU A 111 -11.03 6.11 7.40
N HIS A 112 -9.71 5.99 7.59
CA HIS A 112 -9.21 5.74 8.95
C HIS A 112 -9.67 6.79 9.95
N HIS A 113 -9.98 6.29 11.14
CA HIS A 113 -10.17 7.10 12.33
C HIS A 113 -9.14 6.70 13.38
N VAL A 114 -8.66 7.68 14.14
CA VAL A 114 -7.69 7.46 15.24
C VAL A 114 -8.19 6.43 16.27
N LYS A 115 -9.51 6.26 16.38
CA LYS A 115 -10.16 5.32 17.30
C LYS A 115 -10.30 3.90 16.76
N ASP A 116 -9.94 3.64 15.51
CA ASP A 116 -10.09 2.32 14.90
C ASP A 116 -9.28 1.27 15.65
N SER A 117 -9.86 0.08 15.81
CA SER A 117 -9.24 -1.03 16.54
C SER A 117 -7.91 -1.46 15.94
N VAL A 118 -7.70 -1.25 14.63
CA VAL A 118 -6.45 -1.51 13.94
C VAL A 118 -5.26 -0.83 14.62
N TRP A 119 -5.44 0.37 15.17
CA TRP A 119 -4.38 1.12 15.83
C TRP A 119 -4.10 0.64 17.25
N LYS A 120 -5.11 0.06 17.91
CA LYS A 120 -4.97 -0.52 19.26
C LYS A 120 -4.11 -1.78 19.24
N ASN A 121 -4.13 -2.52 18.13
CA ASN A 121 -3.33 -3.74 17.95
C ASN A 121 -1.85 -3.46 17.64
N GLN A 122 -1.45 -2.19 17.56
CA GLN A 122 -0.04 -1.80 17.53
C GLN A 122 0.62 -1.85 18.92
N GLN A 123 -0.14 -2.13 19.99
CA GLN A 123 0.37 -2.28 21.34
C GLN A 123 1.24 -3.54 21.44
N GLY A 124 2.52 -3.41 21.07
CA GLY A 124 3.53 -4.45 21.20
C GLY A 124 4.86 -4.06 20.55
N LEU A 125 5.94 -4.75 20.93
CA LEU A 125 7.28 -4.61 20.36
C LEU A 125 7.39 -5.24 18.96
N ALA A 126 6.32 -5.16 18.15
CA ALA A 126 6.27 -5.81 16.85
C ALA A 126 7.33 -5.23 15.92
N LYS A 127 8.30 -6.07 15.54
CA LYS A 127 9.40 -5.66 14.67
C LYS A 127 8.89 -5.34 13.27
N VAL A 128 9.15 -4.13 12.81
CA VAL A 128 9.00 -3.70 11.41
C VAL A 128 10.00 -4.48 10.57
N LYS A 129 9.50 -5.16 9.54
CA LYS A 129 10.28 -5.98 8.62
C LYS A 129 10.47 -5.29 7.27
N ILE A 130 9.40 -4.69 6.75
CA ILE A 130 9.40 -4.06 5.43
C ILE A 130 8.76 -2.69 5.55
N TRP A 131 9.41 -1.71 4.93
CA TRP A 131 8.83 -0.41 4.65
C TRP A 131 9.02 -0.13 3.16
N LYS A 132 7.93 -0.12 2.38
CA LYS A 132 8.00 0.04 0.93
C LYS A 132 7.03 1.10 0.43
N ARG A 133 7.44 1.90 -0.56
CA ARG A 133 6.56 2.85 -1.25
C ARG A 133 6.14 2.33 -2.63
N PHE A 134 4.94 2.70 -3.03
CA PHE A 134 4.34 2.50 -4.35
C PHE A 134 4.06 3.88 -4.96
N ASP A 135 4.97 4.33 -5.82
CA ASP A 135 5.00 5.72 -6.29
C ASP A 135 3.80 6.10 -7.15
N SER A 136 3.33 5.18 -8.00
CA SER A 136 2.25 5.44 -8.97
C SER A 136 0.92 5.81 -8.30
N CYS A 137 0.62 5.25 -7.13
CA CYS A 137 -0.64 5.46 -6.41
C CYS A 137 -0.50 6.23 -5.08
N GLY A 138 0.70 6.69 -4.73
CA GLY A 138 0.92 7.44 -3.49
C GLY A 138 0.63 6.62 -2.23
N VAL A 139 0.98 5.33 -2.25
CA VAL A 139 0.78 4.40 -1.12
C VAL A 139 2.13 3.99 -0.58
N TYR A 140 2.24 3.78 0.73
CA TYR A 140 3.34 3.05 1.34
C TYR A 140 2.80 1.92 2.22
N CYS A 141 3.59 0.85 2.36
CA CYS A 141 3.29 -0.22 3.28
C CYS A 141 4.32 -0.34 4.39
N VAL A 142 3.82 -0.76 5.56
CA VAL A 142 4.61 -1.11 6.73
C VAL A 142 4.22 -2.53 7.10
N SER A 143 5.15 -3.47 6.90
CA SER A 143 5.00 -4.86 7.29
C SER A 143 5.68 -5.10 8.63
N THR A 144 4.95 -5.67 9.57
CA THR A 144 5.46 -6.16 10.85
C THR A 144 5.50 -7.69 10.83
N GLN A 145 5.86 -8.31 11.95
CA GLN A 145 5.78 -9.76 12.09
C GLN A 145 4.34 -10.31 12.02
N THR A 146 3.34 -9.50 12.32
CA THR A 146 1.94 -9.94 12.50
C THR A 146 0.97 -9.33 11.50
N ALA A 147 1.29 -8.17 10.92
CA ALA A 147 0.37 -7.42 10.07
C ALA A 147 1.10 -6.65 8.98
N VAL A 148 0.37 -6.33 7.91
CA VAL A 148 0.83 -5.39 6.87
C VAL A 148 -0.18 -4.26 6.79
N TYR A 149 0.31 -3.03 6.95
CA TYR A 149 -0.50 -1.82 6.81
C TYR A 149 -0.20 -1.19 5.46
N TYR A 150 -1.23 -0.81 4.71
CA TYR A 150 -1.12 0.02 3.51
C TYR A 150 -1.72 1.38 3.83
N LEU A 151 -0.99 2.45 3.56
CA LEU A 151 -1.24 3.78 4.07
C LEU A 151 -1.00 4.83 2.96
N LEU A 152 -1.82 5.87 2.93
CA LEU A 152 -1.68 6.95 1.95
C LEU A 152 -0.62 7.96 2.40
N VAL A 153 0.26 8.37 1.50
CA VAL A 153 1.38 9.27 1.82
C VAL A 153 0.93 10.67 2.23
N GLU A 154 -0.28 11.07 1.84
CA GLU A 154 -0.88 12.38 2.15
C GLU A 154 -1.57 12.43 3.52
N LYS A 155 -1.69 11.29 4.20
CA LYS A 155 -2.44 11.18 5.46
C LYS A 155 -1.52 10.83 6.62
N MET A 156 -1.83 11.42 7.77
CA MET A 156 -1.20 11.09 9.05
C MET A 156 -1.96 9.94 9.69
N TYR A 157 -1.27 8.84 9.97
CA TYR A 157 -1.81 7.68 10.64
C TYR A 157 -1.22 7.59 12.06
N PRO A 158 -2.00 7.13 13.05
CA PRO A 158 -1.55 7.05 14.44
C PRO A 158 -0.62 5.85 14.65
N LEU A 159 0.48 5.81 13.90
CA LEU A 159 1.55 4.85 14.10
C LEU A 159 2.24 5.11 15.44
N THR A 160 2.58 4.06 16.17
CA THR A 160 3.28 4.25 17.46
C THR A 160 4.65 4.85 17.24
N ASN A 161 5.12 5.66 18.20
CA ASN A 161 6.47 6.22 18.16
C ASN A 161 7.54 5.10 18.02
N HIS A 162 7.29 3.95 18.66
CA HIS A 162 8.13 2.76 18.50
C HIS A 162 8.23 2.28 17.03
N THR A 163 7.09 2.18 16.33
CA THR A 163 7.04 1.81 14.90
C THR A 163 7.76 2.84 14.04
N LEU A 164 7.50 4.12 14.25
CA LEU A 164 8.12 5.21 13.49
C LEU A 164 9.65 5.22 13.67
N HIS A 165 10.14 5.00 14.89
CA HIS A 165 11.57 4.90 15.16
C HIS A 165 12.20 3.71 14.44
N GLN A 166 11.55 2.55 14.44
CA GLN A 166 12.04 1.40 13.68
C GLN A 166 12.04 1.67 12.18
N MET A 167 10.99 2.30 11.65
CA MET A 167 10.91 2.68 10.23
C MET A 167 12.07 3.57 9.82
N PHE A 168 12.41 4.57 10.64
CA PHE A 168 13.44 5.55 10.29
C PHE A 168 14.87 5.06 10.53
N ASN A 169 15.10 4.27 11.59
CA ASN A 169 16.44 3.91 12.05
C ASN A 169 16.83 2.45 11.79
N ASN A 170 15.87 1.52 11.74
CA ASN A 170 16.14 0.08 11.75
C ASN A 170 15.85 -0.60 10.41
N VAL A 171 14.96 -0.02 9.60
CA VAL A 171 14.68 -0.47 8.24
C VAL A 171 14.92 0.67 7.25
N LYS A 172 15.12 0.33 5.98
CA LYS A 172 15.22 1.30 4.91
C LYS A 172 13.91 1.32 4.13
N LEU A 173 13.50 2.52 3.73
CA LEU A 173 12.39 2.71 2.82
C LEU A 173 12.78 2.16 1.45
N GLN A 174 12.11 1.08 1.06
CA GLN A 174 12.25 0.43 -0.21
C GLN A 174 11.50 1.21 -1.29
N VAL A 175 12.20 1.58 -2.35
CA VAL A 175 11.66 2.29 -3.51
C VAL A 175 12.09 1.61 -4.79
N ASP A 176 11.28 1.76 -5.84
CA ASP A 176 11.64 1.24 -7.16
C ASP A 176 12.66 2.19 -7.83
N GLU A 177 12.54 3.51 -7.62
CA GLU A 177 13.49 4.54 -8.05
C GLU A 177 13.64 5.67 -7.01
N LYS A 178 14.79 6.35 -6.98
CA LYS A 178 14.96 7.55 -6.14
C LYS A 178 14.24 8.74 -6.77
N ARG A 179 13.10 9.12 -6.20
CA ARG A 179 12.30 10.29 -6.61
C ARG A 179 12.03 11.21 -5.42
N GLU A 180 11.73 12.49 -5.68
CA GLU A 180 11.45 13.48 -4.61
C GLU A 180 10.34 13.01 -3.67
N MET A 181 9.33 12.33 -4.22
CA MET A 181 8.24 11.70 -3.50
C MET A 181 8.69 10.74 -2.37
N ALA A 182 9.83 10.05 -2.54
CA ALA A 182 10.37 9.19 -1.48
C ALA A 182 10.86 10.03 -0.29
N PHE A 183 11.51 11.16 -0.56
CA PHE A 183 11.99 12.10 0.45
C PHE A 183 10.83 12.78 1.18
N GLU A 184 9.73 13.09 0.51
CA GLU A 184 8.51 13.61 1.15
C GLU A 184 7.97 12.67 2.23
N LEU A 185 7.92 11.36 1.97
CA LEU A 185 7.50 10.37 2.96
C LEU A 185 8.48 10.30 4.15
N LEU A 186 9.78 10.37 3.89
CA LEU A 186 10.77 10.41 4.96
C LEU A 186 10.61 11.66 5.84
N ARG A 187 10.39 12.83 5.23
CA ARG A 187 10.12 14.08 5.95
C ARG A 187 8.83 13.99 6.78
N LEU A 188 7.78 13.36 6.24
CA LEU A 188 6.52 13.13 6.97
C LEU A 188 6.74 12.27 8.22
N VAL A 189 7.44 11.15 8.10
CA VAL A 189 7.76 10.27 9.24
C VAL A 189 8.67 10.98 10.25
N LYS A 190 9.67 11.73 9.78
CA LYS A 190 10.55 12.53 10.65
C LYS A 190 9.78 13.61 11.40
N LYS A 191 8.76 14.21 10.78
CA LYS A 191 7.86 15.17 11.43
C LYS A 191 7.03 14.48 12.52
N GLN A 192 6.44 13.32 12.23
CA GLN A 192 5.69 12.51 13.21
C GLN A 192 6.54 12.09 14.42
N LEU A 193 7.84 11.86 14.24
CA LEU A 193 8.76 11.54 15.34
C LEU A 193 9.08 12.73 16.25
N LYS A 194 8.87 13.97 15.78
CA LYS A 194 9.14 15.20 16.54
C LYS A 194 7.91 15.73 17.27
N GLU A 195 6.72 15.23 16.94
CA GLU A 195 5.44 15.54 17.59
C GLU A 195 5.26 14.71 18.87
#